data_AF-B4NUN2-F1
#
_entry.id   AF-B4NUN2-F1
#
_cell.length_a   1.000
_cell.length_b   1.000
_cell.length_c   1.000
_cell.angle_alpha   90.00
_cell.angle_beta   90.00
_cell.angle_gamma   90.00
#
_symmetry.space_group_name_H-M   'P 1'
#
loop_
_entity.id
_entity.type
_entity.pdbx_description
1 polymer ?
#
loop_
_entity_poly.entity_id
_entity_poly.type
_entity_poly.pdbx_seq_one_letter_code
_entity_poly.pdbx_strand_id
1 'polypeptide(L)'
;MGVGMGMGMGIGLGLRLGMGMGMVGSDRRATSPAVGYVLCVLHMGASMPSQRRNIHEEYFPTRYSKSGDDLESMLEWIKLNTERDAVFAGPVDIIGTVHLTTKRPIVNHAHLEMRQMARQQSSDIYNQCAQLKIQYLIISLDECTNEVRDDCDLLAIWDDEQPAYQKYPQFCHELLHKNVPSFLKVFANDHYGIIKMFSQSVQINLKHNKMPEMSI
;
A
#
# COMPACT_ATOMS: atom_id res chain seq x y z
N MET A 1 10.97 52.95 35.15
CA MET A 1 11.60 52.41 33.93
C MET A 1 10.51 51.62 33.22
N GLY A 2 9.97 51.98 32.05
CA GLY A 2 10.44 52.94 31.04
C GLY A 2 11.63 52.36 30.27
N VAL A 3 11.66 52.25 28.94
CA VAL A 3 10.77 52.77 27.85
C VAL A 3 10.68 51.68 26.73
N GLY A 4 9.86 51.72 25.68
CA GLY A 4 8.95 52.77 25.18
C GLY A 4 8.05 52.28 24.03
N MET A 5 7.38 53.22 23.33
CA MET A 5 6.31 52.97 22.34
C MET A 5 6.81 53.10 20.89
N GLY A 6 6.03 52.60 19.91
CA GLY A 6 6.29 52.79 18.48
C GLY A 6 5.06 52.51 17.59
N MET A 7 4.23 53.52 17.36
CA MET A 7 3.13 53.48 16.38
C MET A 7 3.57 54.09 15.04
N GLY A 8 2.98 53.69 13.92
CA GLY A 8 3.25 54.29 12.62
C GLY A 8 2.18 53.99 11.56
N MET A 9 1.26 54.93 11.33
CA MET A 9 0.44 54.99 10.11
C MET A 9 1.15 55.89 9.08
N GLY A 10 1.06 55.57 7.79
CA GLY A 10 1.63 56.38 6.71
C GLY A 10 0.83 56.23 5.40
N ILE A 11 0.29 57.34 4.90
CA ILE A 11 -0.70 57.36 3.81
C ILE A 11 -0.13 58.01 2.54
N GLY A 12 -0.44 57.41 1.38
CA GLY A 12 -0.88 58.18 0.21
C GLY A 12 0.15 58.61 -0.85
N LEU A 13 -0.39 58.80 -2.07
CA LEU A 13 0.22 59.29 -3.32
C LEU A 13 1.39 58.46 -3.90
N GLY A 14 1.48 58.18 -5.21
CA GLY A 14 0.56 58.44 -6.32
C GLY A 14 1.14 59.37 -7.38
N LEU A 15 1.60 58.81 -8.51
CA LEU A 15 1.94 59.56 -9.73
C LEU A 15 1.45 58.81 -10.98
N ARG A 16 1.18 59.55 -12.06
CA ARG A 16 0.36 59.09 -13.21
C ARG A 16 0.90 59.64 -14.54
N LEU A 17 1.54 58.78 -15.34
CA LEU A 17 1.92 59.01 -16.74
C LEU A 17 1.99 57.63 -17.45
N GLY A 18 1.47 57.40 -18.66
CA GLY A 18 0.57 58.24 -19.46
C GLY A 18 0.88 58.25 -20.97
N MET A 19 0.61 57.16 -21.69
CA MET A 19 0.53 57.03 -23.17
C MET A 19 0.07 55.60 -23.51
N GLY A 20 -0.65 55.30 -24.61
CA GLY A 20 -1.27 56.22 -25.58
C GLY A 20 -1.79 55.54 -26.85
N MET A 21 -3.10 55.25 -26.91
CA MET A 21 -3.92 54.97 -28.12
C MET A 21 -3.64 53.69 -28.94
N GLY A 22 -4.70 53.04 -29.45
CA GLY A 22 -4.58 51.81 -30.26
C GLY A 22 -5.89 51.05 -30.56
N MET A 23 -7.05 51.73 -30.64
CA MET A 23 -8.31 51.07 -31.01
C MET A 23 -8.37 50.76 -32.51
N VAL A 24 -8.51 49.49 -32.88
CA VAL A 24 -8.78 49.05 -34.26
C VAL A 24 -9.81 47.93 -34.28
N GLY A 25 -10.82 48.07 -35.15
CA GLY A 25 -11.53 46.94 -35.78
C GLY A 25 -12.42 46.05 -34.90
N SER A 26 -13.64 46.49 -34.60
CA SER A 26 -14.72 45.54 -34.29
C SER A 26 -15.38 45.05 -35.59
N ASP A 27 -14.88 43.96 -36.16
CA ASP A 27 -15.58 43.21 -37.22
C ASP A 27 -16.38 42.06 -36.61
N ARG A 28 -17.71 42.17 -36.62
CA ARG A 28 -18.62 41.15 -36.08
C ARG A 28 -18.86 40.02 -37.09
N ARG A 29 -17.83 39.24 -37.37
CA ARG A 29 -17.98 38.03 -38.18
C ARG A 29 -18.60 36.92 -37.33
N ALA A 30 -19.92 36.74 -37.46
CA ALA A 30 -20.70 35.82 -36.64
C ALA A 30 -20.30 34.35 -36.88
N THR A 31 -19.43 33.83 -36.01
CA THR A 31 -19.15 32.39 -35.92
C THR A 31 -20.38 31.68 -35.36
N SER A 32 -21.05 30.89 -36.20
CA SER A 32 -22.20 30.07 -35.78
C SER A 32 -21.81 29.18 -34.60
N PRO A 33 -22.67 28.99 -33.58
CA PRO A 33 -22.36 28.16 -32.42
C PRO A 33 -22.02 26.70 -32.81
N ALA A 34 -22.53 26.22 -33.95
CA ALA A 34 -22.15 24.93 -34.51
C ALA A 34 -20.65 24.83 -34.85
N VAL A 35 -20.02 25.92 -35.32
CA VAL A 35 -18.57 25.95 -35.64
C VAL A 35 -17.73 25.88 -34.36
N GLY A 36 -18.16 26.58 -33.30
CA GLY A 36 -17.51 26.48 -31.98
C GLY A 36 -17.61 25.07 -31.39
N TYR A 37 -18.78 24.44 -31.51
CA TYR A 37 -19.00 23.07 -31.04
C TYR A 37 -18.15 22.05 -31.82
N VAL A 38 -18.11 22.13 -33.16
CA VAL A 38 -17.27 21.28 -34.02
C VAL A 38 -15.78 21.44 -33.68
N LEU A 39 -15.30 22.68 -33.51
CA LEU A 39 -13.91 22.93 -33.15
C LEU A 39 -13.57 22.36 -31.75
N CYS A 40 -14.49 22.46 -30.79
CA CYS A 40 -14.32 21.90 -29.45
C CYS A 40 -14.28 20.36 -29.47
N VAL A 41 -15.17 19.71 -30.22
CA VAL A 41 -15.17 18.24 -30.39
C VAL A 41 -13.88 17.75 -31.06
N LEU A 42 -13.38 18.46 -32.09
CA LEU A 42 -12.09 18.15 -32.72
C LEU A 42 -10.92 18.29 -31.74
N HIS A 43 -10.92 19.33 -30.90
CA HIS A 43 -9.85 19.54 -29.91
C HIS A 43 -9.88 18.51 -28.78
N MET A 44 -11.07 18.12 -28.31
CA MET A 44 -11.25 17.03 -27.34
C MET A 44 -10.78 15.68 -27.92
N GLY A 45 -11.13 15.38 -29.17
CA GLY A 45 -10.71 14.16 -29.86
C GLY A 45 -9.19 14.07 -30.06
N ALA A 46 -8.51 15.20 -30.23
CA ALA A 46 -7.05 15.27 -30.36
C ALA A 46 -6.29 15.16 -29.03
N SER A 47 -6.97 15.28 -27.88
CA SER A 47 -6.35 15.22 -26.54
C SER A 47 -6.61 13.91 -25.78
N MET A 48 -7.19 12.89 -26.44
CA MET A 48 -7.20 11.52 -25.93
C MET A 48 -5.80 10.90 -26.10
N PRO A 49 -5.01 10.67 -25.03
CA PRO A 49 -3.74 9.97 -25.15
C PRO A 49 -4.02 8.55 -25.65
N SER A 50 -3.54 8.24 -26.86
CA SER A 50 -3.74 6.94 -27.50
C SER A 50 -2.85 5.86 -26.86
N GLN A 51 -3.15 5.52 -25.60
CA GLN A 51 -2.43 4.55 -24.80
C GLN A 51 -2.74 3.11 -25.24
N ARG A 52 -2.41 2.80 -26.50
CA ARG A 52 -2.19 1.42 -26.94
C ARG A 52 -0.93 0.89 -26.26
N ARG A 53 -1.08 0.38 -25.04
CA ARG A 53 -0.06 -0.51 -24.48
C ARG A 53 0.02 -1.74 -25.38
N ASN A 54 1.21 -2.33 -25.46
CA ASN A 54 1.42 -3.53 -26.25
C ASN A 54 0.55 -4.64 -25.64
N ILE A 55 -0.33 -5.27 -26.43
CA ILE A 55 -1.17 -6.39 -25.95
C ILE A 55 -0.33 -7.53 -25.37
N HIS A 56 0.90 -7.74 -25.86
CA HIS A 56 1.82 -8.71 -25.27
C HIS A 56 2.25 -8.31 -23.83
N GLU A 57 2.35 -7.03 -23.51
CA GLU A 57 2.74 -6.53 -22.19
C GLU A 57 1.53 -6.39 -21.23
N GLU A 58 0.31 -6.49 -21.75
CA GLU A 58 -0.92 -6.63 -20.98
C GLU A 58 -1.20 -8.10 -20.61
N TYR A 59 -1.04 -9.03 -21.57
CA TYR A 59 -1.15 -10.47 -21.32
C TYR A 59 0.07 -11.07 -20.58
N PHE A 60 1.26 -10.48 -20.73
CA PHE A 60 2.46 -10.86 -20.00
C PHE A 60 3.08 -9.62 -19.32
N PRO A 61 2.54 -9.17 -18.17
CA PRO A 61 3.07 -8.02 -17.46
C PRO A 61 4.51 -8.24 -17.02
N THR A 62 5.43 -7.39 -17.46
CA THR A 62 6.88 -7.52 -17.25
C THR A 62 7.29 -7.65 -15.77
N ARG A 63 6.43 -7.24 -14.81
CA ARG A 63 6.59 -7.53 -13.37
C ARG A 63 6.72 -9.03 -13.06
N TYR A 64 5.90 -9.88 -13.70
CA TYR A 64 5.88 -11.33 -13.49
C TYR A 64 7.20 -12.02 -13.89
N SER A 65 7.99 -11.37 -14.75
CA SER A 65 9.28 -11.88 -15.22
C SER A 65 10.42 -11.67 -14.20
N LYS A 66 10.33 -10.63 -13.34
CA LYS A 66 11.31 -10.43 -12.26
C LYS A 66 10.95 -11.21 -10.99
N SER A 67 9.66 -11.40 -10.70
CA SER A 67 9.21 -12.15 -9.52
C SER A 67 9.33 -13.68 -9.66
N GLY A 68 9.82 -14.21 -10.79
CA GLY A 68 9.95 -15.64 -11.04
C GLY A 68 10.88 -16.32 -10.02
N ASP A 69 12.12 -15.85 -9.94
CA ASP A 69 13.16 -16.38 -9.04
C ASP A 69 12.77 -16.22 -7.55
N ASP A 70 12.11 -15.11 -7.20
CA ASP A 70 11.58 -14.86 -5.85
C ASP A 70 10.43 -15.80 -5.50
N LEU A 71 9.55 -16.11 -6.46
CA LEU A 71 8.44 -17.05 -6.27
C LEU A 71 8.96 -18.48 -6.16
N GLU A 72 9.91 -18.88 -7.02
CA GLU A 72 10.51 -20.22 -6.98
C GLU A 72 11.31 -20.44 -5.69
N SER A 73 12.18 -19.50 -5.29
CA SER A 73 12.95 -19.60 -4.05
C SER A 73 12.06 -19.65 -2.80
N MET A 74 10.96 -18.90 -2.76
CA MET A 74 9.96 -19.02 -1.68
C MET A 74 9.27 -20.40 -1.69
N LEU A 75 8.86 -20.90 -2.85
CA LEU A 75 8.19 -22.20 -2.99
C LEU A 75 9.12 -23.37 -2.68
N GLU A 76 10.42 -23.26 -2.99
CA GLU A 76 11.45 -24.21 -2.58
C GLU A 76 11.71 -24.13 -1.07
N TRP A 77 11.85 -22.93 -0.49
CA TRP A 77 11.98 -22.78 0.96
C TRP A 77 10.81 -23.45 1.68
N ILE A 78 9.57 -23.25 1.21
CA ILE A 78 8.38 -23.92 1.73
C ILE A 78 8.49 -25.44 1.56
N LYS A 79 8.94 -25.97 0.41
CA LYS A 79 9.17 -27.41 0.23
C LYS A 79 10.16 -27.99 1.26
N LEU A 80 11.27 -27.30 1.52
CA LEU A 80 12.37 -27.82 2.35
C LEU A 80 12.21 -27.59 3.86
N ASN A 81 11.55 -26.50 4.30
CA ASN A 81 11.61 -26.02 5.69
C ASN A 81 10.30 -26.14 6.49
N THR A 82 9.22 -26.71 5.92
CA THR A 82 7.96 -26.92 6.65
C THR A 82 7.42 -28.34 6.51
N GLU A 83 6.62 -28.76 7.48
CA GLU A 83 5.92 -30.05 7.45
C GLU A 83 4.88 -30.11 6.30
N ARG A 84 4.35 -31.29 5.96
CA ARG A 84 3.45 -31.45 4.80
C ARG A 84 2.01 -31.00 5.09
N ASP A 85 1.62 -31.04 6.35
CA ASP A 85 0.35 -30.57 6.92
C ASP A 85 0.44 -29.15 7.52
N ALA A 86 1.59 -28.48 7.40
CA ALA A 86 1.75 -27.09 7.77
C ALA A 86 0.75 -26.19 7.01
N VAL A 87 -0.07 -25.44 7.75
CA VAL A 87 -1.17 -24.64 7.20
C VAL A 87 -0.71 -23.22 6.87
N PHE A 88 -0.90 -22.81 5.61
CA PHE A 88 -0.53 -21.49 5.11
C PHE A 88 -1.75 -20.59 4.84
N ALA A 89 -1.58 -19.28 4.96
CA ALA A 89 -2.47 -18.27 4.38
C ALA A 89 -1.65 -17.09 3.82
N GLY A 90 -2.25 -16.28 2.96
CA GLY A 90 -1.62 -15.17 2.25
C GLY A 90 -2.45 -14.77 1.03
N PRO A 91 -1.98 -13.80 0.22
CA PRO A 91 -2.70 -13.28 -0.96
C PRO A 91 -3.11 -14.37 -1.97
N VAL A 92 -4.31 -14.22 -2.57
CA VAL A 92 -4.96 -15.26 -3.38
C VAL A 92 -4.19 -15.71 -4.62
N ASP A 93 -3.50 -14.76 -5.26
CA ASP A 93 -2.65 -14.95 -6.44
C ASP A 93 -1.45 -15.85 -6.13
N ILE A 94 -0.90 -15.74 -4.93
CA ILE A 94 0.22 -16.54 -4.43
C ILE A 94 -0.27 -17.87 -3.82
N ILE A 95 -1.32 -17.84 -2.99
CA ILE A 95 -1.68 -18.96 -2.10
C ILE A 95 -2.16 -20.20 -2.88
N GLY A 96 -2.85 -20.00 -4.02
CA GLY A 96 -3.22 -21.09 -4.93
C GLY A 96 -1.98 -21.78 -5.52
N THR A 97 -0.95 -21.02 -5.89
CA THR A 97 0.33 -21.53 -6.38
C THR A 97 1.08 -22.30 -5.28
N VAL A 98 1.06 -21.82 -4.04
CA VAL A 98 1.64 -22.53 -2.88
C VAL A 98 0.97 -23.88 -2.66
N HIS A 99 -0.36 -23.96 -2.73
CA HIS A 99 -1.07 -25.23 -2.64
C HIS A 99 -0.72 -26.19 -3.78
N LEU A 100 -0.79 -25.72 -5.03
CA LEU A 100 -0.57 -26.54 -6.22
C LEU A 100 0.87 -27.06 -6.32
N THR A 101 1.86 -26.20 -6.05
CA THR A 101 3.29 -26.52 -6.24
C THR A 101 3.91 -27.21 -5.03
N THR A 102 3.40 -26.98 -3.82
CA THR A 102 4.02 -27.52 -2.58
C THR A 102 3.17 -28.57 -1.84
N LYS A 103 1.89 -28.71 -2.21
CA LYS A 103 0.91 -29.66 -1.62
C LYS A 103 0.61 -29.45 -0.13
N ARG A 104 0.86 -28.25 0.41
CA ARG A 104 0.47 -27.87 1.78
C ARG A 104 -1.01 -27.47 1.86
N PRO A 105 -1.69 -27.70 3.00
CA PRO A 105 -2.99 -27.09 3.28
C PRO A 105 -2.90 -25.57 3.22
N ILE A 106 -3.93 -24.94 2.65
CA ILE A 106 -4.08 -23.49 2.61
C ILE A 106 -5.42 -23.07 3.21
N VAL A 107 -5.46 -21.86 3.77
CA VAL A 107 -6.69 -21.16 4.13
C VAL A 107 -6.83 -19.95 3.21
N ASN A 108 -7.71 -20.08 2.21
CA ASN A 108 -8.25 -18.94 1.48
C ASN A 108 -9.53 -18.50 2.21
N HIS A 109 -9.50 -17.31 2.80
CA HIS A 109 -10.64 -16.72 3.51
C HIS A 109 -10.59 -15.20 3.36
N ALA A 110 -11.65 -14.60 2.81
CA ALA A 110 -11.68 -13.19 2.38
C ALA A 110 -11.20 -12.18 3.45
N HIS A 111 -11.41 -12.45 4.74
CA HIS A 111 -10.95 -11.55 5.82
C HIS A 111 -9.42 -11.46 5.95
N LEU A 112 -8.68 -12.45 5.43
CA LEU A 112 -7.21 -12.47 5.42
C LEU A 112 -6.62 -11.72 4.21
N GLU A 113 -7.47 -11.41 3.22
CA GLU A 113 -7.06 -11.04 1.85
C GLU A 113 -7.02 -9.54 1.57
N MET A 114 -7.76 -8.72 2.33
CA MET A 114 -8.13 -7.34 1.95
C MET A 114 -7.01 -6.30 2.18
N ARG A 115 -5.80 -6.55 1.65
CA ARG A 115 -4.51 -5.93 2.02
C ARG A 115 -4.09 -6.19 3.46
N GLN A 116 -3.65 -7.43 3.68
CA GLN A 116 -2.69 -7.84 4.72
C GLN A 116 -2.92 -7.28 6.14
N MET A 117 -4.19 -7.21 6.56
CA MET A 117 -4.65 -6.65 7.84
C MET A 117 -4.40 -5.13 7.98
N ALA A 118 -5.24 -4.34 7.31
CA ALA A 118 -5.25 -2.87 7.42
C ALA A 118 -5.43 -2.42 8.88
N ARG A 119 -4.40 -1.78 9.44
CA ARG A 119 -4.36 -1.00 10.71
C ARG A 119 -4.93 -1.69 11.99
N GLN A 120 -5.17 -2.99 11.97
CA GLN A 120 -5.67 -3.80 13.08
C GLN A 120 -4.58 -4.19 14.10
N GLN A 121 -4.99 -4.53 15.32
CA GLN A 121 -4.06 -4.98 16.36
C GLN A 121 -3.62 -6.43 16.15
N SER A 122 -2.34 -6.69 16.43
CA SER A 122 -1.70 -8.01 16.29
C SER A 122 -2.35 -9.11 17.14
N SER A 123 -3.02 -8.76 18.25
CA SER A 123 -3.84 -9.68 19.05
C SER A 123 -5.02 -10.26 18.28
N ASP A 124 -5.73 -9.42 17.54
CA ASP A 124 -7.01 -9.76 16.93
C ASP A 124 -6.78 -10.57 15.65
N ILE A 125 -5.72 -10.19 14.93
CA ILE A 125 -5.16 -10.92 13.79
C ILE A 125 -4.66 -12.31 14.23
N TYR A 126 -3.90 -12.37 15.33
CA TYR A 126 -3.46 -13.65 15.92
C TYR A 126 -4.65 -14.53 16.28
N ASN A 127 -5.69 -13.98 16.91
CA ASN A 127 -6.88 -14.73 17.32
C ASN A 127 -7.66 -15.27 16.11
N GLN A 128 -7.87 -14.47 15.07
CA GLN A 128 -8.52 -14.92 13.82
C GLN A 128 -7.71 -16.05 13.15
N CYS A 129 -6.40 -15.86 12.98
CA CYS A 129 -5.55 -16.86 12.34
C CYS A 129 -5.43 -18.16 13.16
N ALA A 130 -5.41 -18.06 14.50
CA ALA A 130 -5.40 -19.22 15.39
C ALA A 130 -6.72 -20.02 15.36
N GLN A 131 -7.88 -19.36 15.24
CA GLN A 131 -9.18 -20.04 15.04
C GLN A 131 -9.19 -20.85 13.73
N LEU A 132 -8.60 -20.29 12.67
CA LEU A 132 -8.42 -20.94 11.36
C LEU A 132 -7.24 -21.94 11.32
N LYS A 133 -6.55 -22.15 12.45
CA LYS A 133 -5.39 -23.06 12.61
C LYS A 133 -4.22 -22.76 11.66
N ILE A 134 -4.08 -21.50 11.22
CA ILE A 134 -2.99 -21.04 10.37
C ILE A 134 -1.69 -21.07 11.17
N GLN A 135 -0.62 -21.57 10.54
CA GLN A 135 0.71 -21.69 11.14
C GLN A 135 1.73 -20.75 10.47
N TYR A 136 1.53 -20.45 9.19
CA TYR A 136 2.41 -19.61 8.38
C TYR A 136 1.59 -18.58 7.60
N LEU A 137 1.99 -17.31 7.67
CA LEU A 137 1.45 -16.22 6.87
C LEU A 137 2.48 -15.86 5.79
N ILE A 138 2.02 -15.68 4.55
CA ILE A 138 2.79 -15.16 3.42
C ILE A 138 2.34 -13.71 3.18
N ILE A 139 3.30 -12.81 2.95
CA ILE A 139 3.06 -11.39 2.66
C ILE A 139 3.81 -10.97 1.39
N SER A 140 3.20 -10.08 0.59
CA SER A 140 3.88 -9.38 -0.51
C SER A 140 4.49 -8.09 0.03
N LEU A 141 5.80 -7.94 -0.11
CA LEU A 141 6.61 -6.90 0.53
C LEU A 141 6.41 -5.52 -0.12
N ASP A 142 6.13 -5.51 -1.42
CA ASP A 142 5.82 -4.32 -2.22
C ASP A 142 4.48 -3.67 -1.87
N GLU A 143 3.57 -4.43 -1.23
CA GLU A 143 2.33 -3.89 -0.65
C GLU A 143 2.48 -3.41 0.81
N CYS A 144 3.58 -3.69 1.50
CA CYS A 144 3.77 -3.37 2.92
C CYS A 144 4.07 -1.87 3.20
N THR A 145 3.52 -0.97 2.39
CA THR A 145 3.69 0.48 2.49
C THR A 145 2.56 1.12 3.30
N ASN A 146 2.91 2.03 4.24
CA ASN A 146 1.96 2.86 4.97
C ASN A 146 1.50 4.11 4.20
N GLU A 147 2.01 4.33 2.98
CA GLU A 147 1.73 5.52 2.19
C GLU A 147 0.49 5.33 1.30
N VAL A 148 -0.55 6.12 1.57
CA VAL A 148 -1.71 6.28 0.68
C VAL A 148 -1.28 7.07 -0.55
N ARG A 149 -1.45 6.51 -1.75
CA ARG A 149 -0.91 7.10 -2.99
C ARG A 149 -1.85 8.10 -3.66
N ASP A 150 -3.15 7.82 -3.60
CA ASP A 150 -4.25 8.63 -4.10
C ASP A 150 -5.56 8.27 -3.35
N ASP A 151 -6.65 8.94 -3.67
CA ASP A 151 -7.99 8.72 -3.10
C ASP A 151 -8.68 7.45 -3.61
N CYS A 152 -8.08 6.74 -4.57
CA CYS A 152 -8.54 5.45 -5.08
C CYS A 152 -7.78 4.25 -4.46
N ASP A 153 -6.79 4.49 -3.61
CA ASP A 153 -6.06 3.44 -2.88
C ASP A 153 -7.00 2.75 -1.88
N LEU A 154 -6.96 1.41 -1.81
CA LEU A 154 -7.71 0.65 -0.79
C LEU A 154 -7.36 1.09 0.64
N LEU A 155 -6.15 1.64 0.85
CA LEU A 155 -5.75 2.19 2.13
C LEU A 155 -6.53 3.47 2.50
N ALA A 156 -6.92 4.30 1.52
CA ALA A 156 -7.81 5.43 1.73
C ALA A 156 -9.25 4.96 2.02
N ILE A 157 -9.72 3.93 1.30
CA ILE A 157 -11.04 3.35 1.49
C ILE A 157 -11.18 2.73 2.90
N TRP A 158 -10.16 2.00 3.37
CA TRP A 158 -10.15 1.45 4.73
C TRP A 158 -10.09 2.52 5.83
N ASP A 159 -9.49 3.68 5.54
CA ASP A 159 -9.46 4.82 6.46
C ASP A 159 -10.82 5.52 6.59
N ASP A 160 -11.60 5.61 5.51
CA ASP A 160 -12.95 6.20 5.52
C ASP A 160 -13.99 5.26 6.15
N GLU A 161 -13.90 3.96 5.86
CA GLU A 161 -14.71 2.91 6.50
C GLU A 161 -14.38 2.72 7.99
N GLN A 162 -13.11 2.92 8.41
CA GLN A 162 -12.66 2.64 9.78
C GLN A 162 -11.72 3.73 10.37
N PRO A 163 -12.17 5.00 10.46
CA PRO A 163 -11.33 6.14 10.88
C PRO A 163 -10.77 6.03 12.31
N ALA A 164 -11.37 5.18 13.15
CA ALA A 164 -10.84 4.87 14.48
C ALA A 164 -9.43 4.22 14.46
N TYR A 165 -9.10 3.51 13.37
CA TYR A 165 -7.82 2.80 13.20
C TYR A 165 -6.78 3.57 12.36
N GLN A 166 -7.16 4.60 11.61
CA GLN A 166 -6.27 5.41 10.73
C GLN A 166 -4.92 5.83 11.37
N LYS A 167 -4.90 6.04 12.69
CA LYS A 167 -3.72 6.41 13.48
C LYS A 167 -2.67 5.30 13.70
N TYR A 168 -2.99 4.04 13.40
CA TYR A 168 -2.06 2.90 13.56
C TYR A 168 -1.32 2.62 12.24
N PRO A 169 -0.10 2.05 12.27
CA PRO A 169 0.51 1.47 11.07
C PRO A 169 -0.25 0.21 10.64
N GLN A 170 -0.13 -0.18 9.37
CA GLN A 170 -0.56 -1.50 8.91
C GLN A 170 0.27 -2.61 9.58
N PHE A 171 -0.38 -3.73 9.85
CA PHE A 171 0.24 -4.87 10.53
C PHE A 171 1.35 -5.52 9.69
N CYS A 172 1.19 -5.64 8.38
CA CYS A 172 2.23 -6.14 7.48
C CYS A 172 3.52 -5.31 7.58
N HIS A 173 3.40 -3.98 7.62
CA HIS A 173 4.51 -3.07 7.84
C HIS A 173 5.13 -3.24 9.25
N GLU A 174 4.32 -3.45 10.29
CA GLU A 174 4.85 -3.80 11.62
C GLU A 174 5.64 -5.12 11.61
N LEU A 175 5.17 -6.16 10.91
CA LEU A 175 5.88 -7.43 10.76
C LEU A 175 7.23 -7.32 10.04
N LEU A 176 7.40 -6.33 9.16
CA LEU A 176 8.67 -6.09 8.47
C LEU A 176 9.69 -5.37 9.35
N HIS A 177 9.25 -4.33 10.05
CA HIS A 177 10.13 -3.39 10.75
C HIS A 177 10.23 -3.59 12.28
N LYS A 178 9.34 -4.39 12.89
CA LYS A 178 9.27 -4.60 14.35
C LYS A 178 9.19 -6.09 14.70
N ASN A 179 9.70 -6.44 15.89
CA ASN A 179 9.49 -7.77 16.47
C ASN A 179 8.11 -7.83 17.14
N VAL A 180 7.10 -8.30 16.41
CA VAL A 180 5.73 -8.46 16.93
C VAL A 180 5.60 -9.79 17.69
N PRO A 181 5.19 -9.81 18.98
CA PRO A 181 4.98 -11.05 19.72
C PRO A 181 4.00 -12.00 19.02
N SER A 182 4.26 -13.30 19.08
CA SER A 182 3.55 -14.39 18.39
C SER A 182 3.84 -14.56 16.90
N PHE A 183 4.66 -13.68 16.31
CA PHE A 183 5.00 -13.71 14.89
C PHE A 183 6.53 -13.68 14.70
N LEU A 184 7.06 -14.55 13.84
CA LEU A 184 8.49 -14.59 13.50
C LEU A 184 8.67 -14.65 11.99
N LYS A 185 9.37 -13.68 11.41
CA LYS A 185 9.82 -13.73 10.01
C LYS A 185 10.86 -14.85 9.87
N VAL A 186 10.51 -15.90 9.12
CA VAL A 186 11.32 -17.12 8.92
C VAL A 186 11.92 -17.23 7.51
N PHE A 187 11.39 -16.46 6.56
CA PHE A 187 11.94 -16.26 5.22
C PHE A 187 11.62 -14.84 4.74
N ALA A 188 12.50 -14.26 3.92
CA ALA A 188 12.23 -13.09 3.10
C ALA A 188 13.16 -13.06 1.88
N ASN A 189 12.66 -12.55 0.75
CA ASN A 189 13.44 -12.14 -0.42
C ASN A 189 13.02 -10.72 -0.87
N ASP A 190 13.14 -10.36 -2.15
CA ASP A 190 12.82 -8.99 -2.62
C ASP A 190 11.30 -8.73 -2.68
N HIS A 191 10.49 -9.77 -2.91
CA HIS A 191 9.03 -9.63 -3.11
C HIS A 191 8.18 -10.31 -2.03
N TYR A 192 8.67 -11.35 -1.35
CA TYR A 192 7.86 -12.17 -0.43
C TYR A 192 8.49 -12.33 0.95
N GLY A 193 7.64 -12.32 1.99
CA GLY A 193 8.00 -12.70 3.35
C GLY A 193 7.15 -13.86 3.86
N ILE A 194 7.74 -14.76 4.65
CA ILE A 194 6.98 -15.79 5.38
C ILE A 194 7.16 -15.58 6.89
N ILE A 195 6.03 -15.53 7.60
CA ILE A 195 5.95 -15.32 9.03
C ILE A 195 5.34 -16.56 9.68
N LYS A 196 6.12 -17.24 10.54
CA LYS A 196 5.62 -18.34 11.37
C LYS A 196 4.90 -17.77 12.59
N MET A 197 3.72 -18.31 12.87
CA MET A 197 2.97 -18.04 14.10
C MET A 197 3.43 -18.98 15.23
N PHE A 198 3.48 -18.45 16.46
CA PHE A 198 3.75 -19.22 17.67
C PHE A 198 2.66 -18.98 18.71
N SER A 199 2.27 -20.05 19.42
CA SER A 199 1.33 -19.93 20.52
C SER A 199 1.89 -19.03 21.64
N GLN A 200 1.01 -18.26 22.28
CA GLN A 200 1.39 -17.36 23.38
C GLN A 200 2.01 -18.13 24.56
N SER A 201 1.59 -19.37 24.80
CA SER A 201 2.17 -20.26 25.82
C SER A 201 3.63 -20.66 25.53
N VAL A 202 4.02 -20.85 24.27
CA VAL A 202 5.42 -21.12 23.90
C VAL A 202 6.30 -19.89 24.17
N GLN A 203 5.78 -18.67 23.98
CA GLN A 203 6.53 -17.45 24.26
C GLN A 203 6.76 -17.19 25.75
N ILE A 204 5.82 -17.57 26.63
CA ILE A 204 6.03 -17.51 28.09
C ILE A 204 7.21 -18.41 28.47
N ASN A 205 7.25 -19.64 27.95
CA ASN A 205 8.35 -20.57 28.18
C ASN A 205 9.68 -20.11 27.55
N LEU A 206 9.66 -19.52 26.35
CA LEU A 206 10.86 -18.94 25.73
C LEU A 206 11.41 -17.73 26.49
N LYS A 207 10.56 -16.88 27.08
CA LYS A 207 10.98 -15.79 27.96
C LYS A 207 11.57 -16.31 29.28
N HIS A 208 10.93 -17.32 29.87
CA HIS A 208 11.42 -17.96 31.10
C HIS A 208 12.78 -18.64 30.87
N ASN A 209 12.93 -19.41 29.79
CA ASN A 209 14.18 -20.10 29.43
C ASN A 209 15.28 -19.14 28.96
N LYS A 210 14.97 -17.89 28.62
CA LYS A 210 15.96 -16.81 28.40
C LYS A 210 16.38 -16.09 29.69
N MET A 211 15.86 -16.47 30.85
CA MET A 211 16.23 -15.89 32.15
C MET A 211 16.56 -16.97 33.21
N PRO A 212 17.59 -17.78 32.98
CA PRO A 212 18.39 -18.28 34.09
C PRO A 212 19.91 -18.08 33.86
N GLU A 213 20.40 -16.83 33.91
CA GLU A 213 21.83 -16.59 34.11
C GLU A 213 22.09 -15.53 35.21
N MET A 214 22.38 -16.07 36.40
CA MET A 214 23.27 -15.54 37.44
C MET A 214 23.15 -14.07 37.85
N SER A 215 22.41 -13.83 38.94
CA SER A 215 22.82 -12.86 39.95
C SER A 215 23.89 -13.50 40.86
N ILE A 216 25.10 -12.93 40.88
CA ILE A 216 26.17 -13.18 41.85
C ILE A 216 26.65 -11.82 42.36
#